data_AF-C4GAU4-F1
#
_entry.id   AF-C4GAU4-F1
#
_cell.length_a   1.000
_cell.length_b   1.000
_cell.length_c   1.000
_cell.angle_alpha   90.00
_cell.angle_beta   90.00
_cell.angle_gamma   90.00
#
_symmetry.space_group_name_H-M   'P 1'
#
loop_
_entity.id
_entity.type
_entity.pdbx_description
1 polymer ?
#
loop_
_entity_poly.entity_id
_entity_poly.type
_entity_poly.pdbx_seq_one_letter_code
_entity_poly.pdbx_strand_id
1 'polypeptide(L)' 'MKSEKTVRPRGTDSARVIQVIETRSIRGRGTADDVNREVIQYWSFDGKLLAEREPD' A
#
# COMPACT_ATOMS: atom_id res chain seq x y z
N MET A 1 6.06 -42.69 -0.94
CA MET A 1 5.88 -41.36 -1.56
C MET A 1 5.83 -40.34 -0.42
N LYS A 2 6.89 -39.56 -0.21
CA LYS A 2 6.93 -38.54 0.85
C LYS A 2 5.98 -37.42 0.42
N SER A 3 4.93 -37.16 1.19
CA SER A 3 4.15 -35.95 1.05
C SER A 3 5.06 -34.77 1.39
N GLU A 4 5.36 -33.93 0.40
CA GLU A 4 5.96 -32.63 0.67
C GLU A 4 4.99 -31.88 1.57
N LYS A 5 5.39 -31.65 2.83
CA LYS A 5 4.62 -30.87 3.80
C LYS A 5 4.56 -29.43 3.32
N THR A 6 3.59 -29.10 2.47
CA THR A 6 3.27 -27.73 2.12
C THR A 6 2.51 -27.11 3.28
N VAL A 7 3.15 -26.17 3.97
CA VAL A 7 2.52 -25.41 5.06
C VAL A 7 1.51 -24.47 4.44
N ARG A 8 0.22 -24.63 4.76
CA ARG A 8 -0.81 -23.65 4.37
C ARG A 8 -0.58 -22.36 5.17
N PRO A 9 -0.64 -21.17 4.54
CA PRO A 9 -0.58 -19.90 5.27
C PRO A 9 -1.71 -19.86 6.29
N ARG A 10 -1.40 -19.49 7.54
CA ARG A 10 -2.37 -19.49 8.64
C ARG A 10 -3.40 -18.35 8.57
N GLY A 11 -3.33 -17.49 7.56
CA GLY A 11 -4.13 -16.28 7.46
C GLY A 11 -3.53 -15.14 8.29
N THR A 12 -4.37 -14.26 8.81
CA THR A 12 -3.95 -13.09 9.59
C THR A 12 -3.61 -13.49 11.03
N ASP A 13 -2.34 -13.33 11.41
CA ASP A 13 -1.85 -13.68 12.75
C ASP A 13 -2.21 -12.62 13.83
N SER A 14 -2.39 -11.35 13.46
CA SER A 14 -2.88 -10.30 14.38
C SER A 14 -3.40 -9.06 13.64
N ALA A 15 -4.16 -8.22 14.35
CA ALA A 15 -4.63 -6.93 13.87
C ALA A 15 -4.51 -5.89 14.99
N ARG A 16 -4.16 -4.64 14.63
CA ARG A 16 -4.12 -3.51 15.56
C ARG A 16 -4.51 -2.23 14.84
N VAL A 17 -5.07 -1.27 15.59
CA VAL A 17 -5.26 0.10 15.10
C VAL A 17 -3.90 0.81 15.11
N ILE A 18 -3.57 1.44 13.99
CA ILE A 18 -2.44 2.37 13.87
C ILE A 18 -2.97 3.70 13.33
N GLN A 19 -2.52 4.82 13.90
CA GLN A 19 -2.80 6.15 13.39
C GLN A 19 -1.67 6.58 12.46
N VAL A 20 -2.04 7.19 11.34
CA VAL A 20 -1.14 7.64 10.28
C VAL A 20 -1.61 8.98 9.73
N ILE A 21 -0.74 9.71 9.05
CA ILE A 21 -1.11 10.85 8.22
C ILE A 21 -1.47 10.31 6.83
N GLU A 22 -2.63 10.67 6.31
CA GLU A 22 -3.00 10.43 4.91
C GLU A 22 -2.77 11.71 4.09
N THR A 23 -2.06 11.60 2.97
CA THR A 23 -1.95 12.68 1.98
C THR A 23 -2.53 12.23 0.66
N ARG A 24 -3.31 13.10 0.01
CA ARG A 24 -3.84 12.87 -1.34
C ARG A 24 -3.28 13.93 -2.27
N SER A 25 -2.67 13.49 -3.35
CA SER A 25 -2.05 14.37 -4.34
C SER A 25 -2.42 13.92 -5.74
N ILE A 26 -2.40 14.84 -6.70
CA ILE A 26 -2.54 14.49 -8.12
C ILE A 26 -1.13 14.36 -8.71
N ARG A 27 -0.87 13.22 -9.34
CA ARG A 27 0.35 12.96 -10.10
C ARG A 27 -0.01 12.81 -11.58
N GLY A 28 0.86 13.32 -12.44
CA GLY A 28 0.72 13.25 -13.89
C GLY A 28 0.73 14.63 -14.53
N ARG A 29 1.05 14.66 -15.82
CA ARG A 29 1.03 15.88 -16.64
C ARG A 29 -0.29 16.06 -17.41
N GLY A 30 -1.17 15.06 -17.37
CA GLY A 30 -2.42 15.05 -18.11
C GLY A 30 -2.23 14.72 -19.59
N THR A 31 -1.09 14.13 -19.97
CA THR A 31 -0.83 13.65 -21.32
C THR A 31 -1.25 12.20 -21.46
N ALA A 32 -1.39 11.70 -22.70
CA ALA A 32 -1.70 10.29 -22.95
C ALA A 32 -0.67 9.34 -22.31
N ASP A 33 0.61 9.76 -22.29
CA ASP A 33 1.71 8.99 -21.70
C ASP A 33 1.87 9.18 -20.19
N ASP A 34 1.22 10.21 -19.61
CA ASP A 34 1.34 10.56 -18.18
C ASP A 34 0.02 11.15 -17.67
N VAL A 35 -0.95 10.26 -17.53
CA VAL A 35 -2.32 10.59 -17.16
C VAL A 35 -2.38 11.09 -15.71
N ASN A 36 -3.22 12.10 -15.48
CA ASN A 36 -3.50 12.57 -14.13
C ASN A 36 -4.22 11.49 -13.33
N ARG A 37 -3.65 11.15 -12.17
CA ARG A 37 -4.20 10.18 -11.24
C ARG A 37 -4.01 10.66 -9.81
N GLU A 38 -4.89 10.22 -8.93
CA GLU A 38 -4.77 10.46 -7.50
C GLU A 38 -3.75 9.50 -6.89
N VAL A 39 -2.81 10.01 -6.11
CA VAL A 39 -1.86 9.22 -5.34
C VAL A 39 -2.18 9.43 -3.86
N ILE A 40 -2.47 8.33 -3.17
CA ILE A 40 -2.78 8.30 -1.75
C ILE A 40 -1.56 7.74 -1.02
N GLN A 41 -1.01 8.50 -0.08
CA GLN A 41 0.14 8.08 0.71
C GLN A 41 -0.18 8.11 2.20
N TYR A 42 0.40 7.16 2.92
CA TYR A 42 0.29 7.02 4.37
C TYR A 42 1.65 7.22 4.99
N TRP A 43 1.73 8.08 6.00
CA TRP A 43 2.97 8.46 6.67
C TRP A 43 2.86 8.29 8.17
N SER A 44 3.97 8.03 8.83
CA SER A 44 4.09 8.19 10.28
C SER A 44 4.27 9.67 10.65
N PHE A 45 4.05 9.98 11.92
CA PHE A 45 4.15 11.35 12.44
C PHE A 45 5.57 11.92 12.45
N ASP A 46 6.59 11.09 12.28
CA ASP A 46 8.00 11.49 12.12
C ASP A 46 8.39 11.77 10.66
N GLY A 47 7.44 11.67 9.72
CA GLY A 47 7.65 11.93 8.30
C GLY A 47 8.16 10.75 7.49
N LYS A 48 8.13 9.52 8.01
CA LYS A 48 8.47 8.32 7.23
C LYS A 48 7.26 7.82 6.41
N LEU A 49 7.49 7.55 5.12
CA LEU A 49 6.48 6.93 4.24
C LEU A 49 6.25 5.47 4.64
N LEU A 50 4.98 5.10 4.85
CA LEU A 50 4.56 3.76 5.26
C LEU A 50 3.97 2.96 4.10
N ALA A 51 3.14 3.61 3.28
CA ALA A 51 2.53 2.99 2.11
C ALA A 51 2.13 4.05 1.08
N GLU A 52 2.10 3.67 -0.18
CA GLU A 52 1.57 4.44 -1.29
C GLU A 52 0.58 3.56 -2.06
N ARG A 53 -0.55 4.15 -2.45
CA ARG A 53 -1.55 3.56 -3.31
C ARG A 53 -1.78 4.49 -4.48
N GLU A 54 -1.47 4.00 -5.66
CA GLU A 54 -1.96 4.55 -6.92
C GLU A 54 -3.15 3.67 -7.39
N PRO A 55 -4.22 4.25 -7.96
CA PRO A 55 -5.25 3.49 -8.64
C PRO A 55 -4.65 2.82 -9.89
N ASP A 56 -5.08 1.57 -10.14
CA ASP A 56 -4.78 0.82 -11.37
C ASP A 56 -5.37 1.50 -12.62
#